data_AF-A0AAD7YZZ5-F1
#
_entry.id   AF-A0AAD7YZZ5-F1
#
_cell.length_a   1.000
_cell.length_b   1.000
_cell.length_c   1.000
_cell.angle_alpha   90.00
_cell.angle_beta   90.00
_cell.angle_gamma   90.00
#
_symmetry.space_group_name_H-M   'P 1'
#
loop_
_entity.id
_entity.type
_entity.pdbx_description
1 polymer ?
#
loop_
_entity_poly.entity_id
_entity_poly.type
_entity_poly.pdbx_seq_one_letter_code
_entity_poly.pdbx_strand_id
1 'polypeptide(L)'
;MDALLFALSFEVVLLQMRILEGSVELRLADWQPTSKIERLQYDKLVKDRDLVNDVIRRTLIEVVETGQWQSLKNVVEMLKQSECDVESLRIKNEHLKTSRKNLDAELDAKRNQWAMELNNADQKVAVLRDKMSDDLHNANTRLCYAEKWLFARFESLELKLDVPRPPPPRSDHEQRVHDELLKAFELQMKNRFALNRFKNYPIPAVWCFPRRLVSAYAADPGVTTNGTKELEKTLEYWRQRYDTDIAEISARSQARLQQLLSATRKRQELQQLYDLHEGEMRGWLTFKRERAARLAREEKIRLSAMRIQAWWRGVMQIRMLQ
;
A
#
# COMPACT_ATOMS: atom_id res chain seq x y z
N MET A 1 51.49 29.59 52.63
CA MET A 1 51.83 28.17 52.78
C MET A 1 53.11 27.94 52.01
N ASP A 2 54.09 27.27 52.62
CA ASP A 2 55.34 26.94 51.93
C ASP A 2 55.05 26.03 50.75
N ALA A 3 55.61 26.35 49.57
CA ALA A 3 55.50 25.53 48.37
C ALA A 3 55.94 24.07 48.61
N LEU A 4 56.85 23.86 49.57
CA LEU A 4 57.27 22.54 50.06
C LEU A 4 56.15 21.76 50.75
N LEU A 5 55.35 22.41 51.62
CA LEU A 5 54.23 21.75 52.31
C LEU A 5 53.14 21.35 51.31
N PHE A 6 52.96 22.18 50.27
CA PHE A 6 52.03 21.93 49.18
C PHE A 6 52.51 20.79 48.26
N ALA A 7 53.79 20.74 47.91
CA ALA A 7 54.37 19.65 47.13
C ALA A 7 54.28 18.32 47.89
N LEU A 8 54.60 18.31 49.20
CA LEU A 8 54.52 17.12 50.04
C LEU A 8 53.08 16.61 50.18
N SER A 9 52.09 17.50 50.34
CA SER A 9 50.70 17.06 50.42
C SER A 9 50.20 16.46 49.10
N PHE A 10 50.65 16.98 47.96
CA PHE A 10 50.32 16.42 46.65
C PHE A 10 51.00 15.07 46.36
N GLU A 11 52.26 14.89 46.76
CA GLU A 11 52.94 13.59 46.63
C GLU A 11 52.23 12.50 47.44
N VAL A 12 51.74 12.82 48.64
CA VAL A 12 50.93 11.90 49.44
C VAL A 12 49.63 11.54 48.71
N VAL A 13 48.95 12.52 48.09
CA VAL A 13 47.73 12.28 47.31
C VAL A 13 48.02 11.41 46.08
N LEU A 14 49.12 11.65 45.37
CA LEU A 14 49.53 10.82 44.22
C LEU A 14 49.84 9.38 44.64
N LEU A 15 50.52 9.20 45.78
CA LEU A 15 50.81 7.88 46.32
C LEU A 15 49.52 7.14 46.69
N GLN A 16 48.59 7.84 47.34
CA GLN A 16 47.27 7.29 47.69
C GLN A 16 46.46 6.92 46.44
N MET A 17 46.45 7.76 45.41
CA MET A 17 45.82 7.45 44.12
C MET A 17 46.43 6.21 43.48
N ARG A 18 47.76 6.09 43.45
CA ARG A 18 48.46 4.93 42.86
C ARG A 18 48.14 3.62 43.59
N ILE A 19 48.03 3.65 44.92
CA ILE A 19 47.63 2.49 45.72
C ILE A 19 46.18 2.10 45.43
N LEU A 20 45.29 3.09 45.32
CA LEU A 20 43.89 2.86 44.95
C LEU A 20 43.77 2.31 43.53
N GLU A 21 44.59 2.78 42.59
CA GLU A 21 44.62 2.27 41.22
C GLU A 21 45.01 0.80 41.16
N GLY A 22 46.12 0.43 41.80
CA GLY A 22 46.56 -0.97 41.82
C GLY A 22 45.51 -1.90 42.42
N SER A 23 44.83 -1.45 43.47
CA SER A 23 43.77 -2.25 44.12
C SER A 23 42.48 -2.31 43.29
N VAL A 24 42.12 -1.28 42.53
CA VAL A 24 40.97 -1.27 41.62
C VAL A 24 41.24 -2.12 40.39
N GLU A 25 42.44 -2.05 39.80
CA GLU A 25 42.83 -2.88 38.66
C GLU A 25 42.85 -4.37 39.01
N LEU A 26 43.30 -4.73 40.21
CA LEU A 26 43.24 -6.11 40.70
C LEU A 26 41.80 -6.62 40.85
N ARG A 27 40.87 -5.75 41.27
CA ARG A 27 39.44 -6.14 41.38
C ARG A 27 38.75 -6.22 40.03
N LEU A 28 39.17 -5.42 39.07
CA LEU A 28 38.60 -5.37 37.73
C LEU A 28 39.24 -6.35 36.75
N ALA A 29 40.36 -6.98 37.10
CA ALA A 29 41.04 -7.96 36.28
C ALA A 29 40.10 -9.11 35.83
N ASP A 30 39.19 -9.52 36.71
CA ASP A 30 38.21 -10.59 36.44
C ASP A 30 36.83 -10.04 36.02
N TRP A 31 36.63 -8.72 36.07
CA TRP A 31 35.34 -8.12 35.77
C TRP A 31 35.14 -7.95 34.25
N GLN A 32 34.11 -8.60 33.71
CA GLN A 32 33.69 -8.49 32.31
C GLN A 32 32.37 -7.72 32.24
N PRO A 33 32.30 -6.59 31.52
CA PRO A 33 31.04 -5.86 31.37
C PRO A 33 30.03 -6.72 30.62
N THR A 34 28.87 -6.94 31.24
CA THR A 34 27.76 -7.73 30.70
C THR A 34 26.94 -6.95 29.68
N SER A 35 26.86 -5.62 29.83
CA SER A 35 26.08 -4.76 28.94
C SER A 35 26.93 -3.72 28.20
N LYS A 36 26.42 -3.26 27.05
CA LYS A 36 27.07 -2.16 26.29
C LYS A 36 27.12 -0.86 27.11
N ILE A 37 26.14 -0.65 28.00
CA ILE A 37 26.08 0.52 28.87
C ILE A 37 27.18 0.45 29.92
N GLU A 38 27.35 -0.70 30.58
CA GLU A 38 28.44 -0.92 31.54
C GLU A 38 29.81 -0.71 30.90
N ARG A 39 30.00 -1.18 29.66
CA ARG A 39 31.25 -0.94 28.94
C ARG A 39 31.50 0.54 28.68
N LEU A 40 30.47 1.29 28.28
CA LEU A 40 30.58 2.74 28.07
C LEU A 40 30.86 3.49 29.39
N GLN A 41 30.26 3.06 30.49
CA GLN A 41 30.53 3.62 31.82
C GLN A 41 31.97 3.34 32.27
N TYR A 42 32.44 2.12 32.05
CA TYR A 42 33.82 1.74 32.31
C TYR A 42 34.81 2.56 31.46
N ASP A 43 34.59 2.62 30.14
CA ASP A 43 35.42 3.41 29.23
C ASP A 43 35.42 4.89 29.61
N LYS A 44 34.31 5.43 30.14
CA LYS A 44 34.23 6.78 30.68
C LYS A 44 35.07 6.92 31.95
N LEU A 45 34.92 6.02 32.91
CA LEU A 45 35.68 6.04 34.16
C LEU A 45 37.19 5.97 33.92
N VAL A 46 37.64 5.14 32.98
CA VAL A 46 39.06 5.06 32.60
C VAL A 46 39.55 6.40 32.04
N LYS A 47 38.79 7.02 31.14
CA LYS A 47 39.13 8.34 30.58
C LYS A 47 39.14 9.45 31.64
N ASP A 48 38.13 9.47 32.52
CA ASP A 48 38.04 10.45 33.61
C ASP A 48 39.22 10.28 34.58
N ARG A 49 39.62 9.04 34.88
CA ARG A 49 40.81 8.72 35.68
C ARG A 49 42.09 9.23 35.02
N ASP A 50 42.31 8.90 33.75
CA ASP A 50 43.50 9.32 33.01
C ASP A 50 43.58 10.85 32.93
N LEU A 51 42.44 11.52 32.71
CA LEU A 51 42.34 12.98 32.74
C LEU A 51 42.74 13.56 34.10
N VAL A 52 42.23 13.02 35.20
CA VAL A 52 42.56 13.48 36.56
C VAL A 52 44.05 13.31 36.84
N ASN A 53 44.62 12.16 36.49
CA ASN A 53 46.06 11.90 36.63
C ASN A 53 46.91 12.89 35.83
N ASP A 54 46.54 13.15 34.58
CA ASP A 54 47.21 14.11 33.71
C ASP A 54 47.14 15.53 34.29
N VAL A 55 45.97 15.96 34.77
CA VAL A 55 45.79 17.28 35.37
C VAL A 55 46.62 17.45 36.63
N ILE A 56 46.60 16.45 37.52
CA ILE A 56 47.39 16.50 38.76
C ILE A 56 48.87 16.59 38.43
N ARG A 57 49.37 15.74 37.52
CA ARG A 57 50.78 15.76 37.10
C ARG A 57 51.19 17.10 36.50
N ARG A 58 50.41 17.65 35.57
CA ARG A 58 50.71 18.95 34.95
C ARG A 58 50.65 20.10 35.95
N THR A 59 49.66 20.08 36.85
CA THR A 59 49.51 21.11 37.89
C THR A 59 50.68 21.07 38.87
N LEU A 60 51.17 19.89 39.24
CA LEU A 60 52.35 19.74 40.08
C LEU A 60 53.60 20.35 39.44
N ILE A 61 53.85 20.02 38.17
CA ILE A 61 54.98 20.58 37.42
C ILE A 61 54.85 22.10 37.37
N GLU A 62 53.68 22.62 37.01
CA GLU A 62 53.42 24.06 36.89
C GLU A 62 53.60 24.82 38.20
N VAL A 63 53.12 24.27 39.32
CA VAL A 63 53.26 24.88 40.64
C VAL A 63 54.73 24.91 41.09
N VAL A 64 55.49 23.85 40.81
CA VAL A 64 56.92 23.79 41.13
C VAL A 64 57.73 24.78 40.28
N GLU A 65 57.42 24.88 38.98
CA GLU A 65 58.19 25.72 38.05
C GLU A 65 57.81 27.21 38.12
N THR A 66 56.52 27.52 38.26
CA THR A 66 55.99 28.89 38.08
C THR A 66 55.21 29.41 39.29
N GLY A 67 54.82 28.54 40.22
CA GLY A 67 53.92 28.88 41.32
C GLY A 67 52.46 29.08 40.90
N GLN A 68 52.10 28.76 39.65
CA GLN A 68 50.74 28.91 39.09
C GLN A 68 50.07 27.55 38.91
N TRP A 69 48.74 27.54 38.71
CA TRP A 69 47.91 26.33 38.53
C TRP A 69 46.91 26.47 37.37
N GLN A 70 47.34 27.13 36.30
CA GLN A 70 46.51 27.45 35.15
C GLN A 70 46.03 26.19 34.42
N SER A 71 46.80 25.09 34.43
CA SER A 71 46.39 23.79 33.89
C SER A 71 45.09 23.29 34.52
N LEU A 72 45.00 23.33 35.85
CA LEU A 72 43.79 22.96 36.59
C LEU A 72 42.61 23.88 36.24
N LYS A 73 42.86 25.20 36.22
CA LYS A 73 41.84 26.20 35.90
C LYS A 73 41.24 25.99 34.50
N ASN A 74 42.10 25.71 33.51
CA ASN A 74 41.69 25.47 32.13
C ASN A 74 40.84 24.19 32.01
N VAL A 75 41.21 23.11 32.71
CA VAL A 75 40.42 21.86 32.67
C VAL A 75 39.09 22.01 33.40
N VAL A 76 39.04 22.72 34.53
CA VAL A 76 37.76 23.02 35.20
C VAL A 76 36.84 23.81 34.27
N GLU A 77 37.36 24.79 33.53
CA GLU A 77 36.54 25.57 32.60
C GLU A 77 36.08 24.74 31.40
N MET A 78 36.96 23.86 30.87
CA MET A 78 36.60 22.88 29.84
C MET A 78 35.47 21.95 30.31
N LEU A 79 35.53 21.45 31.55
CA LEU A 79 34.50 20.58 32.12
C LEU A 79 33.16 21.32 32.24
N LYS A 80 33.16 22.57 32.71
CA LYS A 80 31.94 23.40 32.73
C LYS A 80 31.35 23.60 31.33
N GLN A 81 32.20 23.86 30.33
CA GLN A 81 31.76 23.99 28.94
C GLN A 81 31.09 22.69 28.45
N SER A 82 31.67 21.53 28.80
CA SER A 82 31.12 20.22 28.43
C SER A 82 29.78 19.92 29.12
N GLU A 83 29.56 20.38 30.36
CA GLU A 83 28.26 20.26 31.04
C GLU A 83 27.17 21.08 30.33
N CYS A 84 27.51 22.29 29.87
CA CYS A 84 26.61 23.11 29.06
C CYS A 84 26.20 22.39 27.75
N ASP A 85 27.15 21.72 27.08
CA ASP A 85 26.87 20.95 25.87
C ASP A 85 25.95 19.75 26.14
N VAL A 86 26.11 19.07 27.27
CA VAL A 86 25.24 17.95 27.68
C VAL A 86 23.80 18.42 27.90
N GLU A 87 23.60 19.57 28.57
CA GLU A 87 22.25 20.10 28.79
C GLU A 87 21.60 20.55 27.47
N SER A 88 22.36 21.19 26.58
CA SER A 88 21.91 21.53 25.22
C SER A 88 21.48 20.29 24.42
N LEU A 89 22.27 19.21 24.49
CA LEU A 89 21.92 17.93 23.87
C LEU A 89 20.68 17.30 24.49
N ARG A 90 20.49 17.42 25.81
CA ARG A 90 19.31 16.93 26.51
C ARG A 90 18.05 17.64 26.05
N ILE A 91 18.07 18.97 25.98
CA ILE A 91 16.97 19.80 25.48
C ILE A 91 16.65 19.44 24.03
N LYS A 92 17.66 19.32 23.17
CA LYS A 92 17.49 18.91 21.76
C LYS A 92 16.89 17.52 21.64
N ASN A 93 17.29 16.58 22.48
CA ASN A 93 16.74 15.21 22.48
C ASN A 93 15.27 15.21 22.88
N GLU A 94 14.89 15.94 23.93
CA GLU A 94 13.49 16.09 24.32
C GLU A 94 12.65 16.76 23.23
N HIS A 95 13.18 17.78 22.56
CA HIS A 95 12.53 18.40 21.40
C HIS A 95 12.34 17.41 20.23
N LEU A 96 13.36 16.59 19.93
CA LEU A 96 13.24 15.56 18.88
C LEU A 96 12.23 14.48 19.26
N LYS A 97 12.15 14.09 20.53
CA LYS A 97 11.15 13.14 21.02
C LYS A 97 9.73 13.70 20.88
N THR A 98 9.49 14.96 21.24
CA THR A 98 8.17 15.59 21.09
C THR A 98 7.81 15.77 19.61
N SER A 99 8.74 16.23 18.77
CA SER A 99 8.55 16.33 17.32
C SER A 99 8.20 14.98 16.69
N ARG A 100 8.91 13.91 17.06
CA ARG A 100 8.60 12.55 16.60
C ARG A 100 7.20 12.10 17.02
N LYS A 101 6.81 12.30 18.28
CA LYS A 101 5.46 11.96 18.75
C LYS A 101 4.37 12.72 17.98
N ASN A 102 4.61 13.99 17.64
CA ASN A 102 3.67 14.78 16.86
C ASN A 102 3.52 14.26 15.43
N LEU A 103 4.64 13.89 14.78
CA LEU A 103 4.61 13.28 13.45
C LEU A 103 3.90 11.93 13.45
N ASP A 104 4.16 11.08 14.46
CA ASP A 104 3.48 9.80 14.62
C ASP A 104 1.95 10.01 14.74
N ALA A 105 1.52 11.00 15.55
CA ALA A 105 0.10 11.35 15.69
C ALA A 105 -0.52 11.92 14.40
N GLU A 106 0.23 12.72 13.63
CA GLU A 106 -0.22 13.24 12.34
C GLU A 106 -0.41 12.11 11.31
N LEU A 107 0.54 11.17 11.24
CA LEU A 107 0.44 10.00 10.37
C LEU A 107 -0.76 9.12 10.71
N ASP A 108 -1.02 8.89 12.00
CA ASP A 108 -2.20 8.14 12.45
C ASP A 108 -3.50 8.87 12.09
N ALA A 109 -3.55 10.19 12.24
CA ALA A 109 -4.71 10.99 11.83
C ALA A 109 -4.96 10.90 10.31
N LYS A 110 -3.91 11.00 9.48
CA LYS A 110 -4.02 10.85 8.01
C LYS A 110 -4.46 9.46 7.60
N ARG A 111 -3.94 8.42 8.27
CA ARG A 111 -4.36 7.03 8.03
C ARG A 111 -5.84 6.84 8.32
N ASN A 112 -6.33 7.38 9.43
CA ASN A 112 -7.75 7.30 9.79
C ASN A 112 -8.63 8.09 8.81
N GLN A 113 -8.17 9.24 8.34
CA GLN A 113 -8.84 10.02 7.30
C GLN A 113 -9.01 9.19 6.01
N TRP A 114 -7.93 8.61 5.49
CA TRP A 114 -7.99 7.82 4.26
C TRP A 114 -8.85 6.55 4.40
N ALA A 115 -8.83 5.90 5.58
CA ALA A 115 -9.70 4.78 5.85
C ALA A 115 -11.19 5.18 5.79
N MET A 116 -11.55 6.36 6.32
CA MET A 116 -12.90 6.90 6.23
C MET A 116 -13.30 7.24 4.79
N GLU A 117 -12.40 7.87 4.03
CA GLU A 117 -12.63 8.19 2.61
C GLU A 117 -12.83 6.93 1.76
N LEU A 118 -12.07 5.87 2.03
CA LEU A 118 -12.22 4.57 1.37
C LEU A 118 -13.59 3.95 1.66
N ASN A 119 -13.99 3.90 2.94
CA ASN A 119 -15.31 3.38 3.33
C ASN A 119 -16.46 4.18 2.67
N ASN A 120 -16.32 5.50 2.59
CA ASN A 120 -17.30 6.36 1.92
C ASN A 120 -17.36 6.08 0.41
N ALA A 121 -16.22 5.80 -0.22
CA ALA A 121 -16.17 5.42 -1.63
C ALA A 121 -16.86 4.07 -1.85
N ASP A 122 -16.61 3.07 -0.99
CA ASP A 122 -17.23 1.75 -1.07
C ASP A 122 -18.75 1.82 -0.92
N GLN A 123 -19.25 2.65 0.01
CA GLN A 123 -20.68 2.92 0.16
C GLN A 123 -21.28 3.53 -1.12
N LYS A 124 -20.60 4.51 -1.75
CA LYS A 124 -21.04 5.08 -3.03
C LYS A 124 -21.07 4.03 -4.14
N VAL A 125 -20.07 3.16 -4.21
CA VAL A 125 -20.04 2.06 -5.20
C VAL A 125 -21.19 1.08 -4.97
N ALA A 126 -21.51 0.75 -3.71
CA ALA A 126 -22.64 -0.11 -3.38
C ALA A 126 -23.97 0.50 -3.85
N VAL A 127 -24.24 1.77 -3.50
CA VAL A 127 -25.46 2.48 -3.91
C VAL A 127 -25.59 2.56 -5.44
N LEU A 128 -24.50 2.84 -6.15
CA LEU A 128 -24.51 2.90 -7.62
C LEU A 128 -24.76 1.52 -8.24
N ARG A 129 -24.24 0.45 -7.64
CA ARG A 129 -24.47 -0.93 -8.08
C ARG A 129 -25.94 -1.32 -7.93
N ASP A 130 -26.53 -1.02 -6.78
CA ASP A 130 -27.94 -1.31 -6.51
C ASP A 130 -28.84 -0.56 -7.49
N LYS A 131 -28.59 0.74 -7.69
CA LYS A 131 -29.31 1.55 -8.67
C LYS A 131 -29.20 1.01 -10.10
N MET A 132 -28.01 0.55 -10.50
CA MET A 132 -27.82 -0.06 -11.82
C MET A 132 -28.58 -1.39 -11.96
N SER A 133 -28.62 -2.19 -10.89
CA SER A 133 -29.41 -3.42 -10.83
C SER A 133 -30.91 -3.13 -10.96
N ASP A 134 -31.41 -2.13 -10.26
CA ASP A 134 -32.82 -1.70 -10.34
C ASP A 134 -33.18 -1.16 -11.72
N ASP A 135 -32.32 -0.31 -12.32
CA ASP A 135 -32.49 0.22 -13.67
C ASP A 135 -32.58 -0.94 -14.69
N LEU A 136 -31.72 -1.95 -14.55
CA LEU A 136 -31.71 -3.14 -15.42
C LEU A 136 -32.97 -3.99 -15.22
N HIS A 137 -33.40 -4.20 -13.97
CA HIS A 137 -34.63 -4.95 -13.67
C HIS A 137 -35.86 -4.24 -14.25
N ASN A 138 -35.95 -2.91 -14.10
CA ASN A 138 -37.01 -2.09 -14.66
C ASN A 138 -37.02 -2.15 -16.20
N ALA A 139 -35.85 -2.08 -16.85
CA ALA A 139 -35.73 -2.24 -18.30
C ALA A 139 -36.23 -3.61 -18.77
N ASN A 140 -35.84 -4.69 -18.09
CA ASN A 140 -36.31 -6.05 -18.40
C ASN A 140 -37.83 -6.20 -18.23
N THR A 141 -38.41 -5.62 -17.18
CA THR A 141 -39.86 -5.62 -16.96
C THR A 141 -40.59 -4.87 -18.07
N ARG A 142 -40.07 -3.73 -18.53
CA ARG A 142 -40.63 -2.98 -19.67
C ARG A 142 -40.55 -3.76 -20.98
N LEU A 143 -39.44 -4.46 -21.23
CA LEU A 143 -39.28 -5.33 -22.40
C LEU A 143 -40.31 -6.47 -22.38
N CYS A 144 -40.45 -7.17 -21.25
CA CYS A 144 -41.44 -8.24 -21.07
C CYS A 144 -42.87 -7.74 -21.29
N TYR A 145 -43.20 -6.53 -20.81
CA TYR A 145 -44.49 -5.92 -21.09
C TYR A 145 -44.70 -5.65 -22.59
N ALA A 146 -43.70 -5.07 -23.27
CA ALA A 146 -43.77 -4.81 -24.69
C ALA A 146 -43.92 -6.09 -25.52
N GLU A 147 -43.19 -7.16 -25.17
CA GLU A 147 -43.30 -8.47 -25.81
C GLU A 147 -44.71 -9.05 -25.66
N LYS A 148 -45.28 -9.05 -24.45
CA LYS A 148 -46.65 -9.52 -24.20
C LYS A 148 -47.69 -8.71 -24.96
N TRP A 149 -47.51 -7.39 -25.02
CA TRP A 149 -48.41 -6.50 -25.76
C TRP A 149 -48.35 -6.77 -27.28
N LEU A 150 -47.15 -6.93 -27.83
CA LEU A 150 -46.98 -7.30 -29.24
C LEU A 150 -47.62 -8.65 -29.55
N PHE A 151 -47.46 -9.63 -28.65
CA PHE A 151 -48.07 -10.95 -28.80
C PHE A 151 -49.60 -10.89 -28.78
N ALA A 152 -50.21 -10.20 -27.80
CA ALA A 152 -51.65 -10.01 -27.74
C ALA A 152 -52.19 -9.27 -28.98
N ARG A 153 -51.43 -8.29 -29.50
CA ARG A 153 -51.79 -7.57 -30.74
C ARG A 153 -51.72 -8.49 -31.96
N PHE A 154 -50.72 -9.35 -32.03
CA PHE A 154 -50.59 -10.36 -33.07
C PHE A 154 -51.78 -11.33 -33.03
N GLU A 155 -52.11 -11.90 -31.86
CA GLU A 155 -53.28 -12.78 -31.69
C GLU A 155 -54.59 -12.09 -32.09
N SER A 156 -54.78 -10.82 -31.71
CA SER A 156 -55.96 -10.06 -32.10
C SER A 156 -56.06 -9.85 -33.62
N LEU A 157 -54.93 -9.68 -34.32
CA LEU A 157 -54.90 -9.59 -35.78
C LEU A 157 -55.13 -10.95 -36.43
N GLU A 158 -54.55 -12.03 -35.90
CA GLU A 158 -54.78 -13.41 -36.36
C GLU A 158 -56.28 -13.75 -36.29
N LEU A 159 -56.95 -13.39 -35.20
CA LEU A 159 -58.40 -13.58 -35.02
C LEU A 159 -59.26 -12.75 -36.01
N LYS A 160 -58.81 -11.57 -36.41
CA LYS A 160 -59.57 -10.68 -37.33
C LYS A 160 -59.44 -11.08 -38.79
N LEU A 161 -58.32 -11.68 -39.17
CA LEU A 161 -58.01 -11.93 -40.58
C LEU A 161 -58.69 -13.19 -41.14
N ASP A 162 -59.31 -14.02 -40.30
CA ASP A 162 -60.05 -15.26 -40.67
C ASP A 162 -59.33 -16.10 -41.75
N VAL A 163 -57.99 -16.05 -41.74
CA VAL A 163 -57.15 -16.79 -42.68
C VAL A 163 -57.22 -18.25 -42.24
N PRO A 164 -57.58 -19.19 -43.14
CA PRO A 164 -57.57 -20.61 -42.84
C PRO A 164 -56.21 -20.98 -42.26
N ARG A 165 -56.19 -21.32 -40.97
CA ARG A 165 -54.96 -21.70 -40.30
C ARG A 165 -54.37 -22.87 -41.09
N PRO A 166 -53.12 -22.78 -41.59
CA PRO A 166 -52.50 -23.94 -42.21
C PRO A 166 -52.58 -25.09 -41.21
N PRO A 167 -52.88 -26.32 -41.66
CA PRO A 167 -53.01 -27.46 -40.76
C PRO A 167 -51.76 -27.53 -39.88
N PRO A 168 -51.91 -27.85 -38.59
CA PRO A 168 -50.79 -27.91 -37.68
C PRO A 168 -49.67 -28.74 -38.32
N PRO A 169 -48.43 -28.24 -38.31
CA PRO A 169 -47.32 -28.99 -38.88
C PRO A 169 -47.32 -30.39 -38.27
N ARG A 170 -47.10 -31.41 -39.10
CA ARG A 170 -47.00 -32.80 -38.60
C ARG A 170 -45.96 -32.83 -37.49
N SER A 171 -46.21 -33.56 -36.41
CA SER A 171 -45.29 -33.73 -35.28
C SER A 171 -43.86 -34.08 -35.72
N ASP A 172 -43.75 -34.82 -36.82
CA ASP A 172 -42.48 -35.24 -37.44
C ASP A 172 -41.66 -34.05 -37.97
N HIS A 173 -42.31 -32.93 -38.31
CA HIS A 173 -41.66 -31.73 -38.81
C HIS A 173 -41.11 -30.87 -37.67
N GLU A 174 -41.86 -30.71 -36.58
CA GLU A 174 -41.38 -30.03 -35.37
C GLU A 174 -40.17 -30.74 -34.77
N GLN A 175 -40.22 -32.07 -34.67
CA GLN A 175 -39.10 -32.88 -34.20
C GLN A 175 -37.87 -32.70 -35.10
N ARG A 176 -38.06 -32.67 -36.43
CA ARG A 176 -36.97 -32.46 -37.39
C ARG A 176 -36.35 -31.07 -37.29
N VAL A 177 -37.16 -30.03 -37.11
CA VAL A 177 -36.67 -28.65 -36.90
C VAL A 177 -35.91 -28.55 -35.57
N HIS A 178 -36.38 -29.20 -34.50
CA HIS A 178 -35.66 -29.27 -33.24
C HIS A 178 -34.30 -29.99 -33.38
N ASP A 179 -34.26 -31.11 -34.09
CA ASP A 179 -33.02 -31.84 -34.36
C ASP A 179 -32.04 -31.01 -35.21
N GLU A 180 -32.55 -30.25 -36.20
CA GLU A 180 -31.73 -29.33 -37.01
C GLU A 180 -31.21 -28.14 -36.20
N LEU A 181 -32.02 -27.57 -35.31
CA LEU A 181 -31.60 -26.50 -34.39
C LEU A 181 -30.53 -27.00 -33.41
N LEU A 182 -30.70 -28.20 -32.85
CA LEU A 182 -29.69 -28.82 -31.99
C LEU A 182 -28.37 -29.05 -32.74
N LYS A 183 -28.44 -29.59 -33.97
CA LYS A 183 -27.25 -29.73 -34.83
C LYS A 183 -26.58 -28.39 -35.13
N ALA A 184 -27.36 -27.34 -35.39
CA ALA A 184 -26.84 -26.00 -35.63
C ALA A 184 -26.14 -25.42 -34.39
N PHE A 185 -26.72 -25.62 -33.20
CA PHE A 185 -26.13 -25.23 -31.92
C PHE A 185 -24.83 -25.97 -31.62
N GLU A 186 -24.78 -27.29 -31.85
CA GLU A 186 -23.57 -28.09 -31.70
C GLU A 186 -22.46 -27.62 -32.65
N LEU A 187 -22.80 -27.34 -33.91
CA LEU A 187 -21.88 -26.76 -34.90
C LEU A 187 -21.37 -25.39 -34.44
N GLN A 188 -22.23 -24.53 -33.88
CA GLN A 188 -21.83 -23.24 -33.35
C GLN A 188 -20.88 -23.37 -32.15
N MET A 189 -21.12 -24.33 -31.24
CA MET A 189 -20.20 -24.62 -30.15
C MET A 189 -18.86 -25.12 -30.65
N LYS A 190 -18.85 -26.10 -31.57
CA LYS A 190 -17.63 -26.60 -32.21
C LYS A 190 -16.84 -25.48 -32.89
N ASN A 191 -17.53 -24.57 -33.60
CA ASN A 191 -16.92 -23.40 -34.21
C ASN A 191 -16.36 -22.41 -33.18
N ARG A 192 -17.04 -22.16 -32.06
CA ARG A 192 -16.50 -21.32 -30.97
C ARG A 192 -15.28 -21.95 -30.30
N PHE A 193 -15.27 -23.27 -30.10
CA PHE A 193 -14.11 -23.99 -29.61
C PHE A 193 -12.95 -23.97 -30.61
N ALA A 194 -13.22 -24.08 -31.91
CA ALA A 194 -12.22 -23.94 -32.96
C ALA A 194 -11.67 -22.51 -33.04
N LEU A 195 -12.53 -21.47 -32.96
CA LEU A 195 -12.13 -20.06 -32.95
C LEU A 195 -11.36 -19.66 -31.67
N ASN A 196 -11.65 -20.26 -30.52
CA ASN A 196 -10.84 -20.08 -29.30
C ASN A 196 -9.40 -20.58 -29.48
N ARG A 197 -9.16 -21.50 -30.44
CA ARG A 197 -7.82 -21.95 -30.83
C ARG A 197 -7.08 -20.97 -31.76
N PHE A 198 -7.79 -19.97 -32.31
CA PHE A 198 -7.28 -18.93 -33.22
C PHE A 198 -7.23 -17.53 -32.59
N LYS A 199 -7.21 -17.42 -31.25
CA LYS A 199 -7.19 -16.18 -30.46
C LYS A 199 -5.91 -15.31 -30.57
N ASN A 200 -5.28 -15.24 -31.74
CA ASN A 200 -4.16 -14.32 -32.01
C ASN A 200 -4.34 -13.46 -33.28
N TYR A 201 -5.55 -13.37 -33.84
CA TYR A 201 -5.81 -12.39 -34.91
C TYR A 201 -7.10 -11.58 -34.65
N PRO A 202 -7.06 -10.24 -34.81
CA PRO A 202 -8.23 -9.39 -34.67
C PRO A 202 -9.12 -9.55 -35.91
N ILE A 203 -10.37 -9.98 -35.73
CA ILE A 203 -11.36 -10.04 -36.81
C ILE A 203 -12.35 -8.87 -36.66
N PRO A 204 -12.74 -8.20 -37.76
CA PRO A 204 -13.58 -7.00 -37.74
C PRO A 204 -15.07 -7.35 -37.55
N ALA A 205 -15.76 -6.50 -36.79
CA ALA A 205 -17.20 -6.59 -36.55
C ALA A 205 -18.00 -6.03 -37.73
N VAL A 206 -18.53 -6.91 -38.60
CA VAL A 206 -19.68 -6.58 -39.46
C VAL A 206 -20.56 -7.83 -39.57
N TRP A 207 -21.68 -7.83 -38.83
CA TRP A 207 -22.82 -8.70 -39.10
C TRP A 207 -24.05 -7.81 -39.24
N CYS A 208 -24.40 -7.50 -40.49
CA CYS A 208 -25.67 -6.90 -40.86
C CYS A 208 -26.77 -7.97 -40.87
N PHE A 209 -27.88 -7.70 -40.20
CA PHE A 209 -29.10 -8.49 -40.29
C PHE A 209 -29.81 -8.23 -41.64
N PRO A 210 -30.46 -9.24 -42.26
CA PRO A 210 -31.17 -9.06 -43.52
C PRO A 210 -32.55 -8.41 -43.29
N ARG A 211 -32.70 -7.19 -43.82
CA ARG A 211 -33.96 -6.46 -43.94
C ARG A 211 -34.74 -7.00 -45.14
N ARG A 212 -35.47 -8.09 -44.98
CA ARG A 212 -36.49 -8.56 -45.94
C ARG A 212 -37.67 -9.11 -45.17
N LEU A 213 -38.80 -8.40 -45.24
CA LEU A 213 -40.19 -8.90 -45.26
C LEU A 213 -41.14 -7.75 -44.91
N VAL A 214 -41.42 -6.86 -45.86
CA VAL A 214 -42.72 -6.16 -45.94
C VAL A 214 -42.97 -5.83 -47.42
N SER A 215 -43.52 -6.78 -48.17
CA SER A 215 -44.10 -6.53 -49.49
C SER A 215 -45.13 -7.62 -49.78
N ALA A 216 -46.33 -7.44 -49.24
CA ALA A 216 -47.55 -8.13 -49.68
C ALA A 216 -48.73 -7.61 -48.85
N TYR A 217 -49.29 -6.46 -49.20
CA TYR A 217 -50.72 -6.19 -49.01
C TYR A 217 -51.15 -5.22 -50.11
N ALA A 218 -51.84 -5.79 -51.10
CA ALA A 218 -52.43 -5.07 -52.22
C ALA A 218 -53.70 -4.36 -51.77
N ALA A 219 -53.92 -3.22 -52.39
CA ALA A 219 -54.95 -2.22 -52.15
C ALA A 219 -56.39 -2.74 -52.19
N ASP A 220 -57.18 -2.28 -51.22
CA ASP A 220 -58.65 -2.29 -51.27
C ASP A 220 -59.11 -0.81 -51.38
N PRO A 221 -59.62 -0.35 -52.54
CA PRO A 221 -59.85 1.07 -52.81
C PRO A 221 -61.25 1.49 -52.36
N GLY A 222 -61.43 1.79 -51.07
CA GLY A 222 -62.73 2.24 -50.55
C GLY A 222 -62.71 3.05 -49.26
N VAL A 223 -61.54 3.42 -48.73
CA VAL A 223 -61.43 4.07 -47.41
C VAL A 223 -61.14 5.57 -47.55
N THR A 224 -61.90 6.36 -46.79
CA THR A 224 -61.94 7.82 -46.79
C THR A 224 -60.55 8.45 -46.55
N THR A 225 -60.12 9.28 -47.50
CA THR A 225 -58.78 9.91 -47.59
C THR A 225 -58.39 10.85 -46.44
N ASN A 226 -59.28 11.08 -45.46
CA ASN A 226 -59.01 11.93 -44.30
C ASN A 226 -58.49 11.13 -43.10
N GLY A 227 -58.98 9.90 -42.88
CA GLY A 227 -58.51 9.07 -41.76
C GLY A 227 -57.07 8.59 -41.92
N THR A 228 -56.63 8.37 -43.16
CA THR A 228 -55.24 7.97 -43.47
C THR A 228 -54.25 9.09 -43.14
N LYS A 229 -54.59 10.36 -43.39
CA LYS A 229 -53.74 11.51 -43.07
C LYS A 229 -53.55 11.72 -41.57
N GLU A 230 -54.56 11.46 -40.76
CA GLU A 230 -54.44 11.54 -39.30
C GLU A 230 -53.59 10.39 -38.73
N LEU A 231 -53.73 9.18 -39.30
CA LEU A 231 -52.90 8.04 -38.95
C LEU A 231 -51.43 8.29 -39.32
N GLU A 232 -51.15 8.83 -40.50
CA GLU A 232 -49.79 9.19 -40.93
C GLU A 232 -49.16 10.23 -40.00
N LYS A 233 -49.89 11.30 -39.63
CA LYS A 233 -49.41 12.29 -38.65
C LYS A 233 -49.13 11.67 -37.30
N THR A 234 -49.99 10.75 -36.84
CA THR A 234 -49.80 10.06 -35.56
C THR A 234 -48.58 9.14 -35.60
N LEU A 235 -48.37 8.41 -36.70
CA LEU A 235 -47.20 7.57 -36.91
C LEU A 235 -45.92 8.40 -36.96
N GLU A 236 -45.93 9.54 -37.66
CA GLU A 236 -44.76 10.43 -37.75
C GLU A 236 -44.42 11.04 -36.39
N TYR A 237 -45.43 11.45 -35.61
CA TYR A 237 -45.25 11.91 -34.23
C TYR A 237 -44.58 10.86 -33.35
N TRP A 238 -45.07 9.62 -33.37
CA TRP A 238 -44.50 8.53 -32.57
C TRP A 238 -43.09 8.16 -33.04
N ARG A 239 -42.85 8.14 -34.35
CA ARG A 239 -41.50 7.92 -34.91
C ARG A 239 -40.53 8.96 -34.38
N GLN A 240 -40.86 10.24 -34.52
CA GLN A 240 -39.99 11.33 -34.06
C GLN A 240 -39.76 11.28 -32.55
N ARG A 241 -40.79 10.95 -31.77
CA ARG A 241 -40.67 10.78 -30.32
C ARG A 241 -39.75 9.62 -29.95
N TYR A 242 -39.92 8.46 -30.57
CA TYR A 242 -39.04 7.31 -30.31
C TYR A 242 -37.60 7.56 -30.75
N ASP A 243 -37.39 8.21 -31.89
CA ASP A 243 -36.04 8.59 -32.33
C ASP A 243 -35.37 9.54 -31.31
N THR A 244 -36.13 10.49 -30.77
CA THR A 244 -35.66 11.40 -29.71
C THR A 244 -35.34 10.65 -28.41
N ASP A 245 -36.24 9.75 -27.97
CA ASP A 245 -36.05 8.95 -26.76
C ASP A 245 -34.86 7.99 -26.88
N ILE A 246 -34.69 7.35 -28.05
CA ILE A 246 -33.53 6.49 -28.35
C ILE A 246 -32.24 7.32 -28.32
N ALA A 247 -32.24 8.51 -28.92
CA ALA A 247 -31.08 9.40 -28.90
C ALA A 247 -30.74 9.81 -27.45
N GLU A 248 -31.71 10.19 -26.63
CA GLU A 248 -31.50 10.61 -25.23
C GLU A 248 -31.02 9.43 -24.36
N ILE A 249 -31.60 8.24 -24.52
CA ILE A 249 -31.19 7.03 -23.80
C ILE A 249 -29.76 6.64 -24.20
N SER A 250 -29.44 6.70 -25.50
CA SER A 250 -28.10 6.38 -25.99
C SER A 250 -27.04 7.36 -25.47
N ALA A 251 -27.33 8.66 -25.47
CA ALA A 251 -26.46 9.69 -24.91
C ALA A 251 -26.23 9.51 -23.40
N ARG A 252 -27.30 9.24 -22.62
CA ARG A 252 -27.18 8.96 -21.18
C ARG A 252 -26.37 7.70 -20.90
N SER A 253 -26.56 6.65 -21.70
CA SER A 253 -25.81 5.39 -21.57
C SER A 253 -24.33 5.58 -21.88
N GLN A 254 -24.00 6.35 -22.92
CA GLN A 254 -22.61 6.71 -23.24
C GLN A 254 -21.97 7.56 -22.15
N ALA A 255 -22.67 8.55 -21.60
CA ALA A 255 -22.16 9.38 -20.51
C ALA A 255 -21.84 8.53 -19.26
N ARG A 256 -22.73 7.59 -18.89
CA ARG A 256 -22.50 6.64 -17.78
C ARG A 256 -21.31 5.71 -18.06
N LEU A 257 -21.18 5.22 -19.29
CA LEU A 257 -20.04 4.39 -19.70
C LEU A 257 -18.72 5.16 -19.55
N GLN A 258 -18.66 6.41 -20.01
CA GLN A 258 -17.46 7.26 -19.86
C GLN A 258 -17.13 7.52 -18.38
N GLN A 259 -18.14 7.75 -17.53
CA GLN A 259 -17.94 7.88 -16.09
C GLN A 259 -17.36 6.60 -15.48
N LEU A 260 -17.92 5.43 -15.82
CA LEU A 260 -17.41 4.13 -15.34
C LEU A 260 -15.98 3.86 -15.81
N LEU A 261 -15.65 4.18 -17.06
CA LEU A 261 -14.28 4.05 -17.58
C LEU A 261 -13.31 4.95 -16.82
N SER A 262 -13.69 6.21 -16.55
CA SER A 262 -12.86 7.13 -15.78
C SER A 262 -12.64 6.66 -14.34
N ALA A 263 -13.68 6.13 -13.68
CA ALA A 263 -13.60 5.58 -12.34
C ALA A 263 -12.76 4.31 -12.29
N THR A 264 -12.91 3.44 -13.29
CA THR A 264 -12.13 2.20 -13.41
C THR A 264 -10.64 2.49 -13.59
N ARG A 265 -10.30 3.47 -14.46
CA ARG A 265 -8.92 3.93 -14.63
C ARG A 265 -8.35 4.47 -13.31
N LYS A 266 -9.06 5.35 -12.62
CA LYS A 266 -8.62 5.87 -11.30
C LYS A 266 -8.40 4.76 -10.27
N ARG A 267 -9.29 3.76 -10.23
CA ARG A 267 -9.13 2.59 -9.36
C ARG A 267 -7.88 1.79 -9.70
N GLN A 268 -7.59 1.59 -10.99
CA GLN A 268 -6.38 0.89 -11.44
C GLN A 268 -5.11 1.65 -11.06
N GLU A 269 -5.09 2.98 -11.22
CA GLU A 269 -3.97 3.83 -10.80
C GLU A 269 -3.72 3.72 -9.28
N LEU A 270 -4.79 3.80 -8.47
CA LEU A 270 -4.69 3.63 -7.02
C LEU A 270 -4.22 2.23 -6.61
N GLN A 271 -4.67 1.19 -7.31
CA GLN A 271 -4.20 -0.18 -7.06
C GLN A 271 -2.70 -0.31 -7.36
N GLN A 272 -2.22 0.26 -8.46
CA GLN A 272 -0.79 0.25 -8.80
C GLN A 272 0.05 0.97 -7.74
N LEU A 273 -0.41 2.11 -7.22
CA LEU A 273 0.25 2.82 -6.12
C LEU A 273 0.27 2.00 -4.83
N TYR A 274 -0.82 1.32 -4.51
CA TYR A 274 -0.91 0.43 -3.35
C TYR A 274 0.10 -0.73 -3.47
N ASP A 275 0.12 -1.40 -4.62
CA ASP A 275 1.02 -2.54 -4.87
C ASP A 275 2.51 -2.10 -4.83
N LEU A 276 2.81 -0.90 -5.33
CA LEU A 276 4.15 -0.29 -5.24
C LEU A 276 4.56 -0.08 -3.77
N HIS A 277 3.71 0.57 -2.97
CA HIS A 277 4.00 0.81 -1.55
C HIS A 277 4.08 -0.49 -0.73
N GLU A 278 3.25 -1.49 -1.05
CA GLU A 278 3.35 -2.82 -0.44
C GLU A 278 4.72 -3.46 -0.75
N GLY A 279 5.20 -3.31 -1.99
CA GLY A 279 6.53 -3.71 -2.43
C GLY A 279 7.65 -3.02 -1.64
N GLU A 280 7.59 -1.69 -1.51
CA GLU A 280 8.54 -0.89 -0.74
C GLU A 280 8.56 -1.30 0.74
N MET A 281 7.38 -1.50 1.34
CA MET A 281 7.26 -1.96 2.73
C MET A 281 7.86 -3.35 2.93
N ARG A 282 7.60 -4.29 2.01
CA ARG A 282 8.21 -5.63 2.05
C ARG A 282 9.73 -5.51 1.97
N GLY A 283 10.25 -4.70 1.04
CA GLY A 283 11.69 -4.43 0.89
C GLY A 283 12.32 -3.83 2.15
N TRP A 284 11.64 -2.91 2.81
CA TRP A 284 12.09 -2.30 4.06
C TRP A 284 12.15 -3.31 5.22
N LEU A 285 11.14 -4.18 5.32
CA LEU A 285 11.10 -5.23 6.33
C LEU A 285 12.20 -6.28 6.09
N THR A 286 12.46 -6.67 4.84
CA THR A 286 13.57 -7.58 4.52
C THR A 286 14.91 -6.94 4.83
N PHE A 287 15.12 -5.66 4.47
CA PHE A 287 16.33 -4.91 4.82
C PHE A 287 16.55 -4.87 6.34
N LYS A 288 15.51 -4.58 7.12
CA LYS A 288 15.62 -4.59 8.60
C LYS A 288 16.00 -5.96 9.15
N ARG A 289 15.38 -7.03 8.65
CA ARG A 289 15.70 -8.40 9.05
C ARG A 289 17.14 -8.76 8.70
N GLU A 290 17.59 -8.44 7.48
CA GLU A 290 18.94 -8.71 7.03
C GLU A 290 19.98 -7.91 7.84
N ARG A 291 19.71 -6.64 8.11
CA ARG A 291 20.57 -5.80 8.96
C ARG A 291 20.69 -6.36 10.37
N ALA A 292 19.58 -6.81 10.97
CA ALA A 292 19.61 -7.48 12.28
C ALA A 292 20.42 -8.78 12.23
N ALA A 293 20.26 -9.59 11.18
CA ALA A 293 21.04 -10.81 10.98
C ALA A 293 22.54 -10.54 10.74
N ARG A 294 22.90 -9.44 10.07
CA ARG A 294 24.30 -9.01 9.90
C ARG A 294 24.90 -8.62 11.25
N LEU A 295 24.23 -7.78 12.03
CA LEU A 295 24.69 -7.40 13.37
C LEU A 295 24.84 -8.61 14.30
N ALA A 296 23.93 -9.59 14.24
CA ALA A 296 24.04 -10.82 15.01
C ALA A 296 25.25 -11.68 14.60
N ARG A 297 25.56 -11.75 13.29
CA ARG A 297 26.77 -12.44 12.79
C ARG A 297 28.05 -11.74 13.24
N GLU A 298 28.10 -10.41 13.13
CA GLU A 298 29.23 -9.59 13.59
C GLU A 298 29.46 -9.78 15.09
N GLU A 299 28.40 -9.76 15.90
CA GLU A 299 28.51 -9.99 17.35
C GLU A 299 29.00 -11.41 17.67
N LYS A 300 28.50 -12.43 16.95
CA LYS A 300 28.97 -13.82 17.12
C LYS A 300 30.47 -13.95 16.77
N ILE A 301 30.93 -13.30 15.70
CA ILE A 301 32.35 -13.28 15.31
C ILE A 301 33.16 -12.57 16.40
N ARG A 302 32.69 -11.41 16.90
CA ARG A 302 33.35 -10.64 17.96
C ARG A 302 33.49 -11.45 19.25
N LEU A 303 32.42 -12.12 19.69
CA LEU A 303 32.43 -12.99 20.87
C LEU A 303 33.36 -14.19 20.68
N SER A 304 33.39 -14.78 19.49
CA SER A 304 34.30 -15.89 19.18
C SER A 304 35.77 -15.44 19.22
N ALA A 305 36.08 -14.28 18.65
CA ALA A 305 37.41 -13.68 18.71
C ALA A 305 37.83 -13.36 20.15
N MET A 306 36.94 -12.79 20.97
CA MET A 306 37.19 -12.53 22.39
C MET A 306 37.50 -13.82 23.16
N ARG A 307 36.76 -14.91 22.90
CA ARG A 307 37.03 -16.22 23.51
C ARG A 307 38.38 -16.79 23.11
N ILE A 308 38.75 -16.70 21.84
CA ILE A 308 40.06 -17.15 21.34
C ILE A 308 41.18 -16.31 21.98
N GLN A 309 41.01 -14.99 22.06
CA GLN A 309 41.97 -14.10 22.71
C GLN A 309 42.13 -14.41 24.20
N ALA A 310 41.04 -14.62 24.93
CA ALA A 310 41.06 -15.00 26.34
C ALA A 310 41.77 -16.35 26.55
N TRP A 311 41.45 -17.34 25.73
CA TRP A 311 42.13 -18.65 25.75
C TRP A 311 43.64 -18.52 25.52
N TRP A 312 44.04 -17.76 24.50
CA TRP A 312 45.47 -17.51 24.20
C TRP A 312 46.20 -16.82 25.35
N ARG A 313 45.57 -15.81 25.98
CA ARG A 313 46.16 -15.13 27.15
C ARG A 313 46.37 -16.09 28.32
N GLY A 314 45.41 -16.97 28.59
CA GLY A 314 45.54 -18.01 29.62
C GLY A 314 46.67 -19.00 29.33
N VAL A 315 46.79 -19.47 28.07
CA VAL A 315 47.88 -20.37 27.67
C VAL A 315 49.26 -19.70 27.81
N MET A 316 49.38 -18.43 27.44
CA MET A 316 50.63 -17.67 27.58
C MET A 316 51.03 -17.49 29.05
N GLN A 317 50.08 -17.23 29.94
CA GLN A 317 50.36 -17.13 31.38
C GLN A 317 50.85 -18.45 31.97
N ILE A 318 50.27 -19.58 31.58
CA ILE A 318 50.73 -20.91 32.03
C ILE A 318 52.16 -21.18 31.57
N ARG A 319 52.51 -20.82 30.33
CA ARG A 319 53.87 -20.96 29.80
C ARG A 319 54.91 -20.06 30.48
N MET A 320 54.52 -18.90 31.02
CA MET A 320 55.46 -18.02 31.73
C MET A 320 55.77 -18.48 33.16
N LEU A 321 54.95 -19.38 33.72
CA LEU A 321 55.09 -19.88 35.10
C LEU A 321 55.85 -21.21 35.18
N GLN A 322 56.19 -21.81 34.04
CA GLN A 322 57.11 -22.97 33.93
C GLN A 322 58.50 -22.48 33.57
#